data_AF-A0A0L7M4R6-F1
#
_entry.id   AF-A0A0L7M4R6-F1
#
_cell.length_a   1.000
_cell.length_b   1.000
_cell.length_c   1.000
_cell.angle_alpha   90.00
_cell.angle_beta   90.00
_cell.angle_gamma   90.00
#
_symmetry.space_group_name_H-M   'P 1'
#
loop_
_entity.id
_entity.type
_entity.pdbx_description
1 polymer ?
#
loop_
_entity_poly.entity_id
_entity_poly.type
_entity_poly.pdbx_seq_one_letter_code
_entity_poly.pdbx_strand_id
1 'polypeptide(L)'
;MTLADKVEKGCLRCGCGLGGVAAGVGIIGPIAVKGLENAGVFSAAQKGIAKGIDKTIEGLGNIYELNLFSYSYWSAKINGTNFSNKNILINIVNEIYNKCTESAAAGKTLFCKATLAMGEESNMLPVKTISEMAAEAAEVAGKVSKTTEEAGIALANTASYNSYVAIAYSIIAILIILLVMVIIYLTLRYRRKKRMNKKIQYTKLLNQ
;
A
#
# COMPACT_ATOMS: atom_id res chain seq x y z
N MET A 1 -24.46 7.36 17.55
CA MET A 1 -23.14 7.43 16.89
C MET A 1 -22.86 6.06 16.29
N THR A 2 -22.97 5.96 14.96
CA THR A 2 -22.96 4.68 14.23
C THR A 2 -21.54 4.16 14.08
N LEU A 3 -21.38 2.87 13.79
CA LEU A 3 -20.08 2.25 13.53
C LEU A 3 -19.32 2.94 12.37
N ALA A 4 -20.04 3.62 11.47
CA ALA A 4 -19.48 4.39 10.37
C ALA A 4 -18.60 5.57 10.86
N ASP A 5 -19.02 6.31 11.88
CA ASP A 5 -18.26 7.45 12.42
C ASP A 5 -16.90 7.04 13.02
N LYS A 6 -16.77 5.79 13.48
CA LYS A 6 -15.51 5.27 14.04
C LYS A 6 -14.53 4.83 12.96
N VAL A 7 -15.02 4.30 11.83
CA VAL A 7 -14.16 3.91 10.70
C VAL A 7 -13.55 5.16 10.05
N GLU A 8 -14.32 6.25 9.96
CA GLU A 8 -13.86 7.50 9.36
C GLU A 8 -12.75 8.19 10.17
N LYS A 9 -12.87 8.22 11.50
CA LYS A 9 -11.81 8.74 12.39
C LYS A 9 -10.56 7.87 12.45
N GLY A 10 -10.68 6.56 12.22
CA GLY A 10 -9.55 5.64 12.16
C GLY A 10 -8.69 5.85 10.90
N CYS A 11 -9.35 6.07 9.76
CA CYS A 11 -8.67 6.33 8.48
C CYS A 11 -7.89 7.66 8.49
N LEU A 12 -8.47 8.72 9.08
CA LEU A 12 -7.81 10.01 9.27
C LEU A 12 -6.55 9.94 10.15
N ARG A 13 -6.46 8.98 11.06
CA ARG A 13 -5.29 8.82 11.96
C ARG A 13 -4.18 7.93 11.39
N CYS A 14 -4.45 7.11 10.39
CA CYS A 14 -3.39 6.35 9.68
C CYS A 14 -2.48 7.25 8.83
N GLY A 15 -2.85 8.52 8.59
CA GLY A 15 -2.05 9.49 7.84
C GLY A 15 -0.93 10.18 8.62
N CYS A 16 -0.82 10.00 9.95
CA CYS A 16 0.15 10.73 10.80
C CYS A 16 1.43 9.94 11.14
N GLY A 17 1.90 9.07 10.24
CA GLY A 17 3.08 8.22 10.49
C GLY A 17 4.21 8.28 9.45
N LEU A 18 4.11 9.08 8.38
CA LEU A 18 5.18 9.21 7.38
C LEU A 18 5.55 10.67 7.18
N GLY A 19 6.63 11.09 7.85
CA GLY A 19 7.26 12.37 7.61
C GLY A 19 7.54 12.57 6.11
N GLY A 20 7.03 13.66 5.56
CA GLY A 20 7.37 14.15 4.22
C GLY A 20 6.32 14.02 3.11
N VAL A 21 5.27 13.20 3.26
CA VAL A 21 4.31 12.92 2.15
C VAL A 21 2.88 13.43 2.46
N ALA A 22 2.76 14.44 3.31
CA ALA A 22 1.46 14.93 3.78
C ALA A 22 0.62 15.64 2.69
N ALA A 23 1.24 16.11 1.60
CA ALA A 23 0.52 16.86 0.56
C ALA A 23 -0.31 15.97 -0.40
N GLY A 24 0.09 14.70 -0.60
CA GLY A 24 -0.59 13.81 -1.56
C GLY A 24 -1.73 12.99 -0.96
N VAL A 25 -1.54 12.46 0.26
CA VAL A 25 -2.45 11.47 0.86
C VAL A 25 -3.82 12.07 1.21
N GLY A 26 -3.88 13.37 1.54
CA GLY A 26 -5.14 14.08 1.79
C GLY A 26 -6.05 14.24 0.55
N ILE A 27 -5.50 14.12 -0.67
CA ILE A 27 -6.21 14.31 -1.94
C ILE A 27 -6.61 12.97 -2.58
N ILE A 28 -5.95 11.86 -2.22
CA ILE A 28 -6.17 10.56 -2.89
C ILE A 28 -7.61 10.05 -2.70
N GLY A 29 -8.25 10.42 -1.58
CA GLY A 29 -9.67 10.17 -1.33
C GLY A 29 -10.07 8.68 -1.29
N PRO A 30 -11.23 8.36 -0.70
CA PRO A 30 -11.74 6.98 -0.65
C PRO A 30 -12.12 6.38 -2.02
N ILE A 31 -12.16 7.18 -3.09
CA ILE A 31 -12.65 6.75 -4.42
C ILE A 31 -11.65 5.81 -5.11
N ALA A 32 -10.34 6.07 -5.00
CA ALA A 32 -9.34 5.26 -5.68
C ALA A 32 -9.11 3.88 -5.04
N VAL A 33 -9.61 3.66 -3.81
CA VAL A 33 -9.32 2.46 -2.99
C VAL A 33 -10.61 1.77 -2.52
N LYS A 34 -11.74 2.06 -3.18
CA LYS A 34 -13.07 1.54 -2.80
C LYS A 34 -13.09 0.01 -2.88
N GLY A 35 -13.49 -0.65 -1.77
CA GLY A 35 -13.68 -2.11 -1.71
C GLY A 35 -12.62 -2.88 -0.92
N LEU A 36 -11.67 -2.21 -0.27
CA LEU A 36 -10.65 -2.85 0.57
C LEU A 36 -11.00 -2.79 2.06
N GLU A 37 -11.47 -3.92 2.60
CA GLU A 37 -11.88 -4.06 4.01
C GLU A 37 -10.69 -4.37 4.94
N ASN A 38 -9.60 -4.92 4.41
CA ASN A 38 -8.37 -5.18 5.18
C ASN A 38 -7.50 -3.91 5.22
N ALA A 39 -7.25 -3.39 6.43
CA ALA A 39 -6.47 -2.18 6.65
C ALA A 39 -5.03 -2.24 6.07
N GLY A 40 -4.40 -3.43 6.09
CA GLY A 40 -3.08 -3.65 5.49
C GLY A 40 -3.11 -3.55 3.97
N VAL A 41 -4.11 -4.16 3.33
CA VAL A 41 -4.28 -4.11 1.86
C VAL A 41 -4.68 -2.70 1.42
N PHE A 42 -5.58 -2.04 2.15
CA PHE A 42 -5.96 -0.66 1.93
C PHE A 42 -4.77 0.31 1.99
N SER A 43 -3.89 0.15 2.99
CA SER A 43 -2.68 0.96 3.13
C SER A 43 -1.67 0.70 2.00
N ALA A 44 -1.55 -0.56 1.57
CA ALA A 44 -0.68 -0.94 0.46
C ALA A 44 -1.13 -0.32 -0.87
N ALA A 45 -2.44 -0.38 -1.16
CA ALA A 45 -3.02 0.24 -2.35
C ALA A 45 -2.83 1.76 -2.37
N GLN A 46 -3.07 2.46 -1.25
CA GLN A 46 -2.80 3.90 -1.16
C GLN A 46 -1.34 4.26 -1.45
N LYS A 47 -0.40 3.46 -0.90
CA LYS A 47 1.03 3.65 -1.13
C LYS A 47 1.40 3.40 -2.59
N GLY A 48 0.82 2.39 -3.22
CA GLY A 48 0.97 2.11 -4.65
C GLY A 48 0.52 3.30 -5.50
N ILE A 49 -0.69 3.79 -5.27
CA ILE A 49 -1.26 4.96 -5.98
C ILE A 49 -0.37 6.19 -5.80
N ALA A 50 0.03 6.52 -4.57
CA ALA A 50 0.91 7.65 -4.31
C ALA A 50 2.23 7.54 -5.09
N LYS A 51 2.86 6.36 -5.08
CA LYS A 51 4.11 6.12 -5.81
C LYS A 51 3.91 6.18 -7.33
N GLY A 52 2.76 5.73 -7.82
CA GLY A 52 2.36 5.84 -9.21
C GLY A 52 2.24 7.31 -9.65
N ILE A 53 1.52 8.14 -8.89
CA ILE A 53 1.38 9.58 -9.17
C ILE A 53 2.74 10.27 -9.20
N ASP A 54 3.60 10.04 -8.19
CA ASP A 54 4.95 10.61 -8.14
C ASP A 54 5.74 10.24 -9.41
N LYS A 55 5.65 8.97 -9.83
CA LYS A 55 6.37 8.47 -11.00
C LYS A 55 5.82 9.05 -12.31
N THR A 56 4.52 9.27 -12.40
CA THR A 56 3.91 9.94 -13.56
C THR A 56 4.38 11.39 -13.65
N ILE A 57 4.36 12.13 -12.54
CA ILE A 57 4.83 13.52 -12.51
C ILE A 57 6.31 13.60 -12.89
N GLU A 58 7.15 12.71 -12.35
CA GLU A 58 8.56 12.61 -12.73
C GLU A 58 8.72 12.31 -14.23
N GLY A 59 8.03 11.28 -14.72
CA GLY A 59 8.13 10.82 -16.11
C GLY A 59 7.71 11.89 -17.12
N LEU A 60 6.57 12.53 -16.88
CA LEU A 60 6.11 13.64 -17.72
C LEU A 60 6.99 14.87 -17.57
N GLY A 61 7.42 15.20 -16.35
CA GLY A 61 8.28 16.36 -16.08
C GLY A 61 9.62 16.29 -16.81
N ASN A 62 10.16 15.09 -17.03
CA ASN A 62 11.41 14.88 -17.75
C ASN A 62 11.27 14.97 -19.28
N ILE A 63 10.05 15.01 -19.82
CA ILE A 63 9.82 15.19 -21.26
C ILE A 63 10.28 16.61 -21.63
N TYR A 64 11.49 16.72 -22.18
CA TYR A 64 12.09 18.00 -22.59
C TYR A 64 11.98 19.10 -21.51
N GLU A 65 12.22 18.75 -20.24
CA GLU A 65 12.12 19.67 -19.10
C GLU A 65 10.73 20.32 -18.95
N LEU A 66 9.67 19.53 -19.16
CA LEU A 66 8.28 19.95 -18.94
C LEU A 66 8.01 20.35 -17.49
N ASN A 67 8.77 19.83 -16.52
CA ASN A 67 8.78 20.28 -15.13
C ASN A 67 9.03 21.79 -14.99
N LEU A 68 9.75 22.43 -15.91
CA LEU A 68 10.03 23.86 -15.93
C LEU A 68 8.97 24.67 -16.70
N PHE A 69 7.95 24.02 -17.26
CA PHE A 69 6.89 24.68 -18.00
C PHE A 69 5.90 25.38 -17.04
N SER A 70 6.02 26.70 -16.92
CA SER A 70 5.25 27.51 -15.97
C SER A 70 3.89 28.00 -16.46
N TYR A 71 3.56 27.80 -17.74
CA TYR A 71 2.30 28.29 -18.35
C TYR A 71 1.14 27.28 -18.24
N SER A 72 1.31 26.19 -17.50
CA SER A 72 0.27 25.20 -17.22
C SER A 72 0.51 24.51 -15.87
N TYR A 73 -0.56 24.33 -15.09
CA TYR A 73 -0.54 23.51 -13.87
C TYR A 73 -0.84 22.04 -14.21
N TRP A 74 -0.08 21.49 -15.15
CA TRP A 74 -0.35 20.15 -15.70
C TRP A 74 -0.23 19.05 -14.64
N SER A 75 0.72 19.18 -13.71
CA SER A 75 0.96 18.19 -12.65
C SER A 75 -0.25 18.04 -11.71
N ALA A 76 -0.98 19.14 -11.47
CA ALA A 76 -2.20 19.13 -10.65
C ALA A 76 -3.39 18.41 -11.33
N LYS A 77 -3.34 18.16 -12.64
CA LYS A 77 -4.35 17.37 -13.36
C LYS A 77 -4.20 15.86 -13.12
N ILE A 78 -3.06 15.42 -12.58
CA ILE A 78 -2.75 14.01 -12.31
C ILE A 78 -3.25 13.64 -10.91
N ASN A 79 -3.93 12.51 -10.80
CA ASN A 79 -4.49 12.02 -9.56
C ASN A 79 -4.61 10.48 -9.57
N GLY A 80 -5.15 9.93 -8.48
CA GLY A 80 -5.21 8.48 -8.27
C GLY A 80 -6.03 7.69 -9.27
N THR A 81 -6.88 8.33 -10.10
CA THR A 81 -7.70 7.62 -11.10
C THR A 81 -7.12 7.70 -12.50
N ASN A 82 -6.15 8.58 -12.76
CA ASN A 82 -5.64 8.83 -14.12
C ASN A 82 -4.13 8.70 -14.29
N PHE A 83 -3.34 8.56 -13.22
CA PHE A 83 -1.88 8.56 -13.28
C PHE A 83 -1.28 7.49 -14.21
N SER A 84 -1.96 6.36 -14.44
CA SER A 84 -1.53 5.30 -15.35
C SER A 84 -2.36 5.22 -16.63
N ASN A 85 -3.27 6.18 -16.87
CA ASN A 85 -4.13 6.19 -18.06
C ASN A 85 -3.41 6.88 -19.22
N LYS A 86 -2.89 6.07 -20.15
CA LYS A 86 -2.15 6.54 -21.34
C LYS A 86 -2.88 7.66 -22.08
N ASN A 87 -4.16 7.48 -22.38
CA ASN A 87 -4.93 8.46 -23.17
C ASN A 87 -5.08 9.80 -22.44
N ILE A 88 -5.31 9.78 -21.13
CA ILE A 88 -5.43 11.02 -20.35
C ILE A 88 -4.09 11.75 -20.30
N LEU A 89 -2.99 11.04 -20.06
CA LEU A 89 -1.66 11.66 -20.02
C LEU A 89 -1.23 12.21 -21.38
N ILE A 90 -1.50 11.48 -22.46
CA ILE A 90 -1.29 11.95 -23.84
C ILE A 90 -2.03 13.28 -24.05
N ASN A 91 -3.31 13.34 -23.66
CA ASN A 91 -4.10 14.56 -23.79
C ASN A 91 -3.52 15.72 -22.98
N ILE A 92 -3.06 15.48 -21.75
CA ILE A 92 -2.40 16.51 -20.93
C ILE A 92 -1.17 17.07 -21.64
N VAL A 93 -0.29 16.21 -22.16
CA VAL A 93 0.94 16.66 -22.83
C VAL A 93 0.63 17.38 -24.14
N ASN A 94 -0.38 16.94 -24.89
CA ASN A 94 -0.83 17.60 -26.12
C ASN A 94 -1.46 18.97 -25.84
N GLU A 95 -2.22 19.12 -24.77
CA GLU A 95 -2.73 20.43 -24.32
C GLU A 95 -1.57 21.39 -24.05
N ILE A 96 -0.49 20.92 -23.41
CA ILE A 96 0.69 21.76 -23.12
C ILE A 96 1.43 22.13 -24.40
N TYR A 97 1.58 21.20 -25.33
CA TYR A 97 2.15 21.47 -26.65
C TYR A 97 1.38 22.58 -27.39
N ASN A 98 0.05 22.55 -27.35
CA ASN A 98 -0.76 23.61 -27.97
C ASN A 98 -0.53 24.99 -27.32
N LYS A 99 -0.08 25.05 -26.05
CA LYS A 99 0.28 26.31 -25.39
C LYS A 99 1.59 26.91 -25.88
N CYS A 100 2.43 26.14 -26.55
CA CYS A 100 3.71 26.63 -27.06
C CYS A 100 3.56 27.78 -28.07
N THR A 101 2.40 27.85 -28.75
CA THR A 101 2.09 28.91 -29.73
C THR A 101 1.14 29.97 -29.19
N GLU A 102 0.59 29.80 -27.98
CA GLU A 102 -0.33 30.77 -27.36
C GLU A 102 0.38 32.08 -26.96
N SER A 103 1.69 32.05 -26.70
CA SER A 103 2.48 33.26 -26.46
C SER A 103 3.96 33.10 -26.80
N ALA A 104 4.61 34.21 -27.16
CA ALA A 104 6.06 34.23 -27.43
C ALA A 104 6.91 33.86 -26.21
N ALA A 105 6.38 34.01 -25.00
CA ALA A 105 7.08 33.64 -23.77
C ALA A 105 6.97 32.13 -23.50
N ALA A 106 5.79 31.53 -23.70
CA ALA A 106 5.60 30.08 -23.62
C ALA A 106 6.45 29.32 -24.65
N GLY A 107 6.51 29.81 -25.90
CA GLY A 107 7.33 29.23 -26.96
C GLY A 107 8.83 29.22 -26.67
N LYS A 108 9.32 30.05 -25.72
CA LYS A 108 10.73 30.08 -25.32
C LYS A 108 11.11 29.07 -24.24
N THR A 109 10.13 28.38 -23.65
CA THR A 109 10.38 27.31 -22.67
C THR A 109 11.17 26.17 -23.32
N LEU A 110 11.93 25.40 -22.52
CA LEU A 110 12.74 24.30 -23.01
C LEU A 110 11.89 23.25 -23.73
N PHE A 111 10.76 22.88 -23.13
CA PHE A 111 9.79 21.96 -23.73
C PHE A 111 9.34 22.42 -25.12
N CYS A 112 8.90 23.68 -25.24
CA CYS A 112 8.41 24.22 -26.51
C CYS A 112 9.52 24.35 -27.57
N LYS A 113 10.70 24.83 -27.19
CA LYS A 113 11.83 24.92 -28.12
C LYS A 113 12.21 23.54 -28.66
N ALA A 114 12.34 22.54 -27.78
CA ALA A 114 12.71 21.19 -28.19
C ALA A 114 11.64 20.55 -29.10
N THR A 115 10.36 20.68 -28.74
CA THR A 115 9.27 20.07 -29.51
C THR A 115 9.01 20.79 -30.84
N LEU A 116 9.09 22.12 -30.89
CA LEU A 116 8.93 22.87 -32.13
C LEU A 116 10.10 22.65 -33.09
N ALA A 117 11.35 22.67 -32.60
CA ALA A 117 12.53 22.40 -33.42
C ALA A 117 12.51 21.00 -34.05
N MET A 118 11.98 19.99 -33.33
CA MET A 118 11.81 18.64 -33.86
C MET A 118 10.90 18.60 -35.11
N GLY A 119 9.85 19.42 -35.13
CA GLY A 119 8.92 19.50 -36.25
C GLY A 119 9.54 20.18 -37.48
N GLU A 120 10.47 21.10 -37.27
CA GLU A 120 11.16 21.83 -38.33
C GLU A 120 12.32 21.03 -38.95
N GLU A 121 13.05 20.23 -38.14
CA GLU A 121 14.28 19.56 -38.59
C GLU A 121 14.08 18.10 -39.06
N SER A 122 13.10 17.37 -38.51
CA SER A 122 13.11 15.90 -38.57
C SER A 122 12.02 15.25 -39.46
N ASN A 123 11.11 16.01 -40.09
CA ASN A 123 9.84 15.46 -40.63
C ASN A 123 9.03 14.61 -39.60
N MET A 124 9.39 14.68 -38.31
CA MET A 124 8.80 13.91 -37.24
C MET A 124 7.67 14.75 -36.63
N LEU A 125 6.53 14.12 -36.37
CA LEU A 125 5.40 14.78 -35.73
C LEU A 125 5.69 14.96 -34.23
N PRO A 126 5.95 16.18 -33.71
CA PRO A 126 6.31 16.37 -32.31
C PRO A 126 5.26 15.80 -31.35
N VAL A 127 3.98 15.97 -31.72
CA VAL A 127 2.81 15.43 -31.03
C VAL A 127 2.89 13.91 -30.88
N LYS A 128 3.38 13.19 -31.90
CA LYS A 128 3.53 11.73 -31.85
C LYS A 128 4.59 11.34 -30.82
N THR A 129 5.76 11.97 -30.88
CA THR A 129 6.90 11.68 -29.98
C THR A 129 6.54 11.93 -28.51
N ILE A 130 5.95 13.09 -28.21
CA ILE A 130 5.55 13.42 -26.84
C ILE A 130 4.40 12.54 -26.34
N SER A 131 3.50 12.10 -27.23
CA SER A 131 2.45 11.14 -26.89
C SER A 131 3.02 9.77 -26.54
N GLU A 132 4.02 9.30 -27.28
CA GLU A 132 4.70 8.02 -27.00
C GLU A 132 5.42 8.07 -25.64
N MET A 133 6.16 9.15 -25.36
CA MET A 133 6.81 9.34 -24.05
C MET A 133 5.79 9.45 -22.90
N ALA A 134 4.66 10.13 -23.12
CA ALA A 134 3.59 10.21 -22.12
C ALA A 134 2.95 8.84 -21.84
N ALA A 135 2.78 8.03 -22.89
CA ALA A 135 2.28 6.67 -22.78
C ALA A 135 3.26 5.74 -22.03
N GLU A 136 4.56 5.90 -22.27
CA GLU A 136 5.62 5.21 -21.53
C GLU A 136 5.61 5.61 -20.05
N ALA A 137 5.52 6.90 -19.74
CA ALA A 137 5.42 7.39 -18.38
C ALA A 137 4.21 6.79 -17.63
N ALA A 138 3.03 6.70 -18.27
CA ALA A 138 1.85 6.02 -17.73
C ALA A 138 2.13 4.54 -17.44
N GLU A 139 2.81 3.84 -18.35
CA GLU A 139 3.12 2.42 -18.18
C GLU A 139 4.09 2.17 -17.04
N VAL A 140 5.17 2.95 -16.97
CA VAL A 140 6.15 2.89 -15.89
C VAL A 140 5.48 3.18 -14.55
N ALA A 141 4.65 4.22 -14.48
CA ALA A 141 3.90 4.57 -13.28
C ALA A 141 2.93 3.46 -12.85
N GLY A 142 2.21 2.85 -13.80
CA GLY A 142 1.33 1.71 -13.54
C GLY A 142 2.09 0.50 -12.98
N LYS A 143 3.26 0.18 -13.56
CA LYS A 143 4.13 -0.90 -13.07
C LYS A 143 4.64 -0.60 -11.65
N VAL A 144 5.14 0.61 -11.39
CA VAL A 144 5.64 1.03 -10.07
C VAL A 144 4.54 1.02 -9.02
N SER A 145 3.33 1.47 -9.37
CA SER A 145 2.18 1.43 -8.46
C SER A 145 1.85 -0.01 -8.05
N LYS A 146 1.71 -0.91 -9.04
CA LYS A 146 1.37 -2.32 -8.81
C LYS A 146 2.44 -3.04 -7.99
N THR A 147 3.72 -2.89 -8.33
CA THR A 147 4.81 -3.54 -7.57
C THR A 147 4.92 -3.04 -6.15
N THR A 148 4.67 -1.74 -5.93
CA THR A 148 4.65 -1.14 -4.58
C THR A 148 3.47 -1.65 -3.76
N GLU A 149 2.29 -1.78 -4.37
CA GLU A 149 1.11 -2.37 -3.74
C GLU A 149 1.35 -3.84 -3.36
N GLU A 150 1.80 -4.67 -4.30
CA GLU A 150 2.09 -6.08 -4.07
C GLU A 150 3.12 -6.29 -2.96
N ALA A 151 4.18 -5.48 -2.92
CA ALA A 151 5.16 -5.50 -1.84
C ALA A 151 4.54 -5.11 -0.48
N GLY A 152 3.64 -4.12 -0.46
CA GLY A 152 2.91 -3.72 0.73
C GLY A 152 1.97 -4.82 1.25
N ILE A 153 1.27 -5.52 0.35
CA ILE A 153 0.40 -6.66 0.68
C ILE A 153 1.22 -7.82 1.24
N ALA A 154 2.35 -8.15 0.61
CA ALA A 154 3.25 -9.20 1.08
C ALA A 154 3.72 -8.93 2.52
N LEU A 155 4.15 -7.70 2.81
CA LEU A 155 4.56 -7.28 4.15
C LEU A 155 3.42 -7.40 5.17
N ALA A 156 2.20 -6.98 4.81
CA ALA A 156 1.03 -7.10 5.67
C ALA A 156 0.70 -8.57 6.00
N ASN A 157 0.78 -9.45 5.00
CA ASN A 157 0.55 -10.88 5.18
C ASN A 157 1.62 -11.54 6.06
N THR A 158 2.90 -11.20 5.87
CA THR A 158 3.99 -11.70 6.71
C THR A 158 3.82 -11.28 8.17
N ALA A 159 3.47 -10.01 8.42
CA ALA A 159 3.21 -9.51 9.76
C ALA A 159 2.03 -10.22 10.45
N SER A 160 0.95 -10.47 9.70
CA SER A 160 -0.21 -11.24 10.16
C SER A 160 0.17 -12.68 10.52
N TYR A 161 0.90 -13.37 9.64
CA TYR A 161 1.36 -14.74 9.88
C TYR A 161 2.23 -14.85 11.14
N ASN A 162 3.21 -13.95 11.31
CA ASN A 162 4.07 -13.95 12.49
C ASN A 162 3.26 -13.76 13.78
N SER A 163 2.24 -12.90 13.75
CA SER A 163 1.33 -12.68 14.88
C SER A 163 0.51 -13.94 15.20
N TYR A 164 -0.03 -14.61 14.16
CA TYR A 164 -0.75 -15.87 14.32
C TYR A 164 0.13 -16.96 14.91
N VAL A 165 1.36 -17.11 14.41
CA VAL A 165 2.33 -18.09 14.92
C VAL A 165 2.65 -17.83 16.39
N ALA A 166 2.86 -16.56 16.78
CA ALA A 166 3.09 -16.21 18.18
C ALA A 166 1.89 -16.58 19.08
N ILE A 167 0.66 -16.32 18.63
CA ILE A 167 -0.57 -16.71 19.35
C ILE A 167 -0.67 -18.23 19.45
N ALA A 168 -0.43 -18.96 18.35
CA ALA A 168 -0.48 -20.41 18.32
C ALA A 168 0.51 -21.05 19.31
N TYR A 169 1.76 -20.56 19.36
CA TYR A 169 2.74 -21.03 20.34
C TYR A 169 2.31 -20.75 21.79
N SER A 170 1.71 -19.58 22.07
CA SER A 170 1.19 -19.27 23.40
C SER A 170 0.08 -20.26 23.82
N ILE A 171 -0.82 -20.63 22.91
CA ILE A 171 -1.88 -21.61 23.19
C ILE A 171 -1.30 -22.99 23.44
N ILE A 172 -0.34 -23.43 22.60
CA ILE A 172 0.34 -24.73 22.76
C ILE A 172 1.05 -24.80 24.13
N ALA A 173 1.72 -23.72 24.55
CA ALA A 173 2.37 -23.65 25.86
C ALA A 173 1.38 -23.85 27.02
N ILE A 174 0.21 -23.20 26.96
CA ILE A 174 -0.85 -23.36 27.97
C ILE A 174 -1.36 -24.80 28.02
N LEU A 175 -1.60 -25.43 26.86
CA LEU A 175 -2.06 -26.82 26.79
C LEU A 175 -1.06 -27.81 27.39
N ILE A 176 0.25 -27.61 27.16
CA ILE A 176 1.31 -28.44 27.76
C ILE A 176 1.31 -28.33 29.28
N ILE A 177 1.20 -27.10 29.82
CA ILE A 177 1.12 -26.88 31.27
C ILE A 177 -0.09 -27.59 31.88
N LEU A 178 -1.26 -27.48 31.24
CA LEU A 178 -2.47 -28.17 31.70
C LEU A 178 -2.32 -29.70 31.66
N LEU A 179 -1.72 -30.27 30.61
CA LEU A 179 -1.44 -31.71 30.52
C LEU A 179 -0.52 -32.19 31.64
N VAL A 180 0.56 -31.47 31.94
CA VAL A 180 1.47 -31.81 33.04
C VAL A 180 0.74 -31.76 34.38
N MET A 181 -0.07 -30.73 34.62
CA MET A 181 -0.90 -30.62 35.83
C MET A 181 -1.85 -31.81 35.99
N VAL A 182 -2.49 -32.27 34.90
CA VAL A 182 -3.35 -33.46 34.90
C VAL A 182 -2.56 -34.73 35.20
N ILE A 183 -1.39 -34.95 34.59
CA ILE A 183 -0.56 -36.13 34.84
C ILE A 183 -0.08 -36.18 36.31
N ILE A 184 0.41 -35.06 36.83
CA ILE A 184 0.83 -34.93 38.23
C ILE A 184 -0.38 -35.17 39.16
N TYR A 185 -1.51 -34.55 38.87
CA TYR A 185 -2.75 -34.74 39.61
C TYR A 185 -3.20 -36.21 39.65
N LEU A 186 -3.22 -36.88 38.50
CA LEU A 186 -3.57 -38.30 38.39
C LEU A 186 -2.58 -39.18 39.16
N THR A 187 -1.28 -38.89 39.07
CA THR A 187 -0.24 -39.62 39.81
C THR A 187 -0.43 -39.46 41.32
N LEU A 188 -0.64 -38.23 41.80
CA LEU A 188 -0.89 -37.94 43.21
C LEU A 188 -2.19 -38.57 43.71
N ARG A 189 -3.27 -38.49 42.92
CA ARG A 189 -4.57 -39.11 43.22
C ARG A 189 -4.46 -40.63 43.31
N TYR A 190 -3.77 -41.24 42.35
CA TYR A 190 -3.52 -42.67 42.33
C TYR A 190 -2.72 -43.11 43.56
N ARG A 191 -1.65 -42.38 43.92
CA ARG A 191 -0.84 -42.64 45.13
C ARG A 191 -1.67 -42.53 46.41
N ARG A 192 -2.52 -41.50 46.54
CA ARG A 192 -3.41 -41.32 47.71
C ARG A 192 -4.40 -42.48 47.84
N LYS A 193 -5.04 -42.90 46.74
CA LYS A 193 -5.99 -44.02 46.73
C LYS A 193 -5.32 -45.35 47.10
N LYS A 194 -4.11 -45.61 46.56
CA LYS A 194 -3.32 -46.81 46.92
C LYS A 194 -2.93 -46.82 48.41
N ARG A 195 -2.53 -45.68 48.97
CA ARG A 195 -2.23 -45.57 50.42
C ARG A 195 -3.47 -45.87 51.28
N MET A 196 -4.65 -45.38 50.91
CA MET A 196 -5.91 -45.65 51.62
C MET A 196 -6.28 -47.14 51.59
N ASN A 197 -6.21 -47.78 50.42
CA ASN A 197 -6.54 -49.19 50.27
C ASN A 197 -5.60 -50.09 51.10
N LYS A 198 -4.31 -49.78 51.14
CA LYS A 198 -3.35 -50.49 52.00
C LYS A 198 -3.74 -50.39 53.48
N LYS A 199 -4.10 -49.19 53.97
CA LYS A 199 -4.52 -49.00 55.37
C LYS A 199 -5.74 -49.85 55.74
N ILE A 200 -6.75 -49.91 54.86
CA ILE A 200 -7.96 -50.71 55.09
C ILE A 200 -7.63 -52.21 55.21
N GLN A 201 -6.68 -52.72 54.42
CA GLN A 201 -6.27 -54.12 54.54
C GLN A 201 -5.54 -54.42 55.85
N TYR A 202 -4.64 -53.53 56.30
CA TYR A 202 -3.97 -53.71 57.61
C TYR A 202 -4.96 -53.68 58.78
N THR A 203 -5.95 -52.78 58.76
CA THR A 203 -6.98 -52.74 59.82
C THR A 203 -7.86 -53.99 59.85
N LYS A 204 -8.06 -54.66 58.71
CA LYS A 204 -8.82 -55.91 58.67
C LYS A 204 -8.04 -57.08 59.27
N LEU A 205 -6.73 -57.16 59.00
CA LEU A 205 -5.87 -58.23 59.53
C LEU A 205 -5.66 -58.14 61.04
N LEU A 206 -5.68 -56.94 61.62
CA LEU A 206 -5.51 -56.72 63.07
C LEU A 206 -6.76 -56.97 63.91
N ASN A 207 -7.93 -57.08 63.27
CA ASN A 207 -9.22 -57.30 63.95
C ASN A 207 -9.70 -58.77 63.87
N GLN A 208 -8.84 -59.69 63.42
CA GLN A 208 -8.99 -61.14 63.58
C GLN A 208 -8.15 -61.61 64.75
#